data_AF-A0A4Q5Y431-F1
#
_entry.id   AF-A0A4Q5Y431-F1
#
_cell.length_a   1.000
_cell.length_b   1.000
_cell.length_c   1.000
_cell.angle_alpha   90.00
_cell.angle_beta   90.00
_cell.angle_gamma   90.00
#
_symmetry.space_group_name_H-M   'P 1'
#
loop_
_entity.id
_entity.type
_entity.pdbx_description
1 polymer ?
#
loop_
_entity_poly.entity_id
_entity_poly.type
_entity_poly.pdbx_seq_one_letter_code
_entity_poly.pdbx_strand_id
1 'polypeptide(L)'
;VMIMQRITDVYGDVPYSEALQAKTGLVQPKYDTQQEIYISMLSEVEKATAALDATKPLATADLFYKGNIAQWKKLGNSLMLKLAMRLVKVDAATAKTWAEKAAAGGTFTAITDNVLVKGDNATGFGNGTTGALRTASDYLYVKWSKTYIDYLKATTDPRVSAIAEIPQAGLTNNGNQDLPGVNTFALQRGLPNGFDLNGGATDVTKRGDYPGASGTGANAAPLGNYSRPRTAVYLDRSGVNFIFTYAETEFLLAEARVRGWSVGATTAAGHYANGITAAMKSIEQFNAAGAIPDASVAAYVLANPLNVTSTENSLKAINEQYWVATGSLFNFIETWTNWRRSGYPSLT
;
A
#
# COMPACT_ATOMS: atom_id res chain seq x y z
N VAL A 1 16.78 -8.26 3.04
CA VAL A 1 15.91 -7.60 4.04
C VAL A 1 14.48 -7.36 3.56
N MET A 2 14.21 -6.55 2.51
CA MET A 2 12.82 -6.24 2.08
C MET A 2 11.92 -7.47 1.85
N ILE A 3 12.44 -8.51 1.20
CA ILE A 3 11.70 -9.77 0.97
C ILE A 3 11.46 -10.49 2.30
N MET A 4 12.50 -10.64 3.12
CA MET A 4 12.43 -11.36 4.38
C MET A 4 11.46 -10.71 5.37
N GLN A 5 11.41 -9.37 5.41
CA GLN A 5 10.43 -8.64 6.22
C GLN A 5 9.01 -9.09 5.88
N ARG A 6 8.64 -9.17 4.59
CA ARG A 6 7.31 -9.63 4.18
C ARG A 6 7.05 -11.08 4.60
N ILE A 7 8.06 -11.95 4.50
CA ILE A 7 7.94 -13.37 4.88
C ILE A 7 7.65 -13.48 6.39
N THR A 8 8.51 -12.91 7.24
CA THR A 8 8.30 -13.01 8.70
C THR A 8 7.04 -12.27 9.12
N ASP A 9 6.68 -11.14 8.50
CA ASP A 9 5.45 -10.42 8.81
C ASP A 9 4.18 -11.27 8.59
N VAL A 10 4.23 -12.21 7.63
CA VAL A 10 3.12 -13.13 7.32
C VAL A 10 3.14 -14.36 8.21
N TYR A 11 4.31 -14.98 8.41
CA TYR A 11 4.42 -16.32 8.98
C TYR A 11 4.96 -16.38 10.42
N GLY A 12 5.53 -15.29 10.95
CA GLY A 12 6.22 -15.31 12.24
C GLY A 12 7.65 -15.82 12.11
N ASP A 13 8.00 -16.81 12.92
CA ASP A 13 9.30 -17.47 12.92
C ASP A 13 9.52 -18.22 11.61
N VAL A 14 10.69 -18.05 10.99
CA VAL A 14 11.01 -18.63 9.68
C VAL A 14 12.51 -18.91 9.55
N PRO A 15 12.94 -19.79 8.63
CA PRO A 15 14.34 -19.96 8.31
C PRO A 15 14.98 -18.64 7.84
N TYR A 16 16.04 -18.22 8.53
CA TYR A 16 16.75 -16.97 8.23
C TYR A 16 18.27 -17.12 8.28
N SER A 17 18.88 -17.27 9.45
CA SER A 17 20.35 -17.37 9.62
C SER A 17 20.96 -18.62 8.97
N GLU A 18 20.20 -19.71 8.95
CA GLU A 18 20.55 -20.99 8.33
C GLU A 18 19.95 -21.16 6.92
N ALA A 19 19.18 -20.19 6.43
CA ALA A 19 18.51 -20.29 5.14
C ALA A 19 19.51 -20.34 3.97
N LEU A 20 19.11 -21.03 2.89
CA LEU A 20 19.86 -21.15 1.63
C LEU A 20 21.25 -21.80 1.73
N GLN A 21 21.49 -22.59 2.78
CA GLN A 21 22.76 -23.29 3.03
C GLN A 21 22.78 -24.76 2.56
N ALA A 22 21.84 -25.18 1.71
CA ALA A 22 21.77 -26.58 1.25
C ALA A 22 23.09 -27.08 0.61
N LYS A 23 23.85 -26.20 -0.05
CA LYS A 23 25.15 -26.54 -0.66
C LYS A 23 26.25 -26.88 0.36
N THR A 24 26.13 -26.42 1.61
CA THR A 24 27.06 -26.76 2.70
C THR A 24 26.58 -27.96 3.52
N GLY A 25 25.51 -28.63 3.09
CA GLY A 25 24.95 -29.82 3.74
C GLY A 25 23.79 -29.54 4.70
N LEU A 26 23.47 -28.27 4.97
CA LEU A 26 22.36 -27.90 5.84
C LEU A 26 21.03 -27.87 5.06
N VAL A 27 20.29 -28.98 5.14
CA VAL A 27 19.03 -29.19 4.39
C VAL A 27 17.76 -28.99 5.23
N GLN A 28 17.90 -28.82 6.54
CA GLN A 28 16.81 -28.57 7.47
C GLN A 28 17.14 -27.33 8.32
N PRO A 29 17.07 -26.13 7.74
CA PRO A 29 17.41 -24.91 8.46
C PRO A 29 16.40 -24.68 9.60
N LYS A 30 16.90 -24.30 10.77
CA LYS A 30 16.04 -23.93 11.90
C LYS A 30 15.20 -22.70 11.59
N TYR A 31 14.14 -22.51 12.37
CA TYR A 31 13.33 -21.30 12.32
C TYR A 31 13.90 -20.33 13.35
N ASP A 32 14.28 -19.14 12.89
CA ASP A 32 14.69 -18.07 13.79
C ASP A 32 13.46 -17.34 14.30
N THR A 33 13.53 -16.86 15.53
CA THR A 33 12.40 -16.10 16.09
C THR A 33 12.22 -14.80 15.32
N GLN A 34 10.97 -14.35 15.15
CA GLN A 34 10.69 -13.07 14.50
C GLN A 34 11.43 -11.91 15.17
N GLN A 35 11.60 -11.95 16.49
CA GLN A 35 12.38 -10.95 17.24
C GLN A 35 13.85 -10.91 16.78
N GLU A 36 14.53 -12.06 16.72
CA GLU A 36 15.92 -12.14 16.26
C GLU A 36 16.07 -11.70 14.80
N ILE A 37 15.14 -12.11 13.94
CA ILE A 37 15.12 -11.73 12.52
C ILE A 37 15.02 -10.20 12.40
N TYR A 38 14.12 -9.54 13.14
CA TYR A 38 13.96 -8.08 13.07
C TYR A 38 15.21 -7.31 13.53
N ILE A 39 15.85 -7.72 14.62
CA ILE A 39 17.09 -7.09 15.10
C ILE A 39 18.25 -7.31 14.10
N SER A 40 18.35 -8.50 13.51
CA SER A 40 19.31 -8.76 12.46
C SER A 40 19.05 -7.90 11.22
N MET A 41 17.81 -7.81 10.75
CA MET A 41 17.44 -7.01 9.59
C MET A 41 17.78 -5.52 9.76
N LEU A 42 17.54 -4.94 10.95
CA LEU A 42 17.92 -3.56 11.25
C LEU A 42 19.44 -3.36 11.12
N SER A 43 20.22 -4.28 11.71
CA SER A 43 21.68 -4.24 11.66
C SER A 43 22.22 -4.42 10.23
N GLU A 44 21.62 -5.32 9.45
CA GLU A 44 22.01 -5.56 8.05
C GLU A 44 21.71 -4.36 7.16
N VAL A 45 20.56 -3.70 7.34
CA VAL A 45 20.22 -2.47 6.60
C VAL A 45 21.20 -1.34 6.92
N GLU A 46 21.57 -1.15 8.19
CA GLU A 46 22.55 -0.14 8.58
C GLU A 46 23.91 -0.38 7.90
N LYS A 47 24.45 -1.59 8.03
CA LYS A 47 25.74 -1.95 7.42
C LYS A 47 25.72 -1.79 5.90
N ALA A 48 24.68 -2.31 5.24
CA ALA A 48 24.55 -2.22 3.80
C ALA A 48 24.44 -0.77 3.33
N THR A 49 23.65 0.07 4.03
CA THR A 49 23.48 1.49 3.70
C THR A 49 24.79 2.26 3.85
N ALA A 50 25.54 2.01 4.92
CA ALA A 50 26.84 2.62 5.16
C ALA A 50 27.90 2.21 4.14
N ALA A 51 27.84 0.97 3.63
CA ALA A 51 28.79 0.43 2.67
C ALA A 51 28.60 0.96 1.23
N LEU A 52 27.47 1.58 0.92
CA LEU A 52 27.21 2.11 -0.42
C LEU A 52 28.14 3.29 -0.75
N ASP A 53 28.87 3.17 -1.87
CA ASP A 53 29.89 4.12 -2.32
C ASP A 53 29.76 4.37 -3.82
N ALA A 54 29.47 5.62 -4.20
CA ALA A 54 29.29 6.04 -5.60
C ALA A 54 30.57 6.03 -6.43
N THR A 55 31.74 5.87 -5.79
CA THR A 55 33.03 5.75 -6.47
C THR A 55 33.38 4.31 -6.87
N LYS A 56 32.57 3.33 -6.44
CA LYS A 56 32.73 1.91 -6.76
C LYS A 56 31.88 1.51 -7.98
N PRO A 57 32.13 0.31 -8.56
CA PRO A 57 31.30 -0.20 -9.65
C PRO A 57 29.81 -0.22 -9.26
N LEU A 58 28.98 0.34 -10.13
CA LEU A 58 27.54 0.47 -9.91
C LEU A 58 26.76 -0.72 -10.48
N ALA A 59 25.61 -1.02 -9.90
CA ALA A 59 24.70 -2.05 -10.42
C ALA A 59 24.05 -1.59 -11.73
N THR A 60 24.32 -2.31 -12.82
CA THR A 60 23.82 -1.97 -14.17
C THR A 60 22.44 -2.55 -14.48
N ALA A 61 22.03 -3.59 -13.77
CA ALA A 61 20.71 -4.24 -13.91
C ALA A 61 19.74 -3.87 -12.77
N ASP A 62 19.90 -2.68 -12.19
CA ASP A 62 19.03 -2.18 -11.12
C ASP A 62 17.65 -1.76 -11.66
N LEU A 63 16.61 -2.40 -11.15
CA LEU A 63 15.23 -2.12 -11.55
C LEU A 63 14.64 -0.89 -10.84
N PHE A 64 15.18 -0.46 -9.70
CA PHE A 64 14.65 0.63 -8.90
C PHE A 64 15.26 1.98 -9.28
N TYR A 65 16.57 2.10 -9.17
CA TYR A 65 17.25 3.41 -9.19
C TYR A 65 18.38 3.51 -10.21
N LYS A 66 18.51 2.52 -11.10
CA LYS A 66 19.52 2.51 -12.17
C LYS A 66 20.95 2.73 -11.66
N GLY A 67 21.25 2.17 -10.47
CA GLY A 67 22.55 2.29 -9.83
C GLY A 67 22.76 3.59 -9.05
N ASN A 68 21.73 4.44 -8.89
CA ASN A 68 21.83 5.68 -8.14
C ASN A 68 22.00 5.41 -6.64
N ILE A 69 23.24 5.54 -6.17
CA ILE A 69 23.64 5.28 -4.79
C ILE A 69 22.94 6.20 -3.78
N ALA A 70 22.67 7.46 -4.14
CA ALA A 70 21.98 8.38 -3.22
C ALA A 70 20.54 7.90 -2.94
N GLN A 71 19.82 7.44 -3.97
CA GLN A 71 18.47 6.88 -3.78
C GLN A 71 18.49 5.55 -3.02
N TRP A 72 19.49 4.69 -3.28
CA TRP A 72 19.68 3.47 -2.49
C TRP A 72 19.94 3.74 -1.00
N LYS A 73 20.71 4.80 -0.68
CA LYS A 73 20.90 5.22 0.72
C LYS A 73 19.60 5.67 1.37
N LYS A 74 18.78 6.48 0.66
CA LYS A 74 17.45 6.88 1.16
C LYS A 74 16.53 5.67 1.37
N LEU A 75 16.56 4.69 0.47
CA LEU A 75 15.82 3.43 0.64
C LEU A 75 16.30 2.68 1.89
N GLY A 76 17.61 2.53 2.06
CA GLY A 76 18.19 1.88 3.23
C GLY A 76 17.67 2.50 4.53
N ASN A 77 17.80 3.82 4.68
CA ASN A 77 17.32 4.53 5.86
C ASN A 77 15.78 4.45 6.02
N SER A 78 15.02 4.56 4.94
CA SER A 78 13.55 4.48 5.01
C SER A 78 13.09 3.07 5.40
N LEU A 79 13.79 2.03 4.93
CA LEU A 79 13.52 0.65 5.31
C LEU A 79 13.87 0.40 6.77
N MET A 80 14.97 0.97 7.26
CA MET A 80 15.32 0.96 8.69
C MET A 80 14.22 1.59 9.53
N LEU A 81 13.67 2.75 9.11
CA LEU A 81 12.52 3.38 9.76
C LEU A 81 11.31 2.44 9.76
N LYS A 82 10.97 1.83 8.62
CA LYS A 82 9.83 0.90 8.50
C LYS A 82 9.95 -0.29 9.44
N LEU A 83 11.14 -0.89 9.52
CA LEU A 83 11.43 -1.98 10.46
C LEU A 83 11.31 -1.52 11.91
N ALA A 84 11.89 -0.37 12.25
CA ALA A 84 11.82 0.20 13.59
C ALA A 84 10.38 0.45 14.03
N MET A 85 9.56 1.04 13.16
CA MET A 85 8.16 1.33 13.46
C MET A 85 7.30 0.08 13.62
N ARG A 86 7.70 -1.07 13.06
CA ARG A 86 7.00 -2.35 13.30
C ARG A 86 7.15 -2.80 14.77
N LEU A 87 8.26 -2.45 15.42
CA LEU A 87 8.54 -2.85 16.80
C LEU A 87 7.80 -2.02 17.86
N VAL A 88 7.14 -0.93 17.47
CA VAL A 88 6.68 0.11 18.41
C VAL A 88 5.76 -0.37 19.55
N LYS A 89 5.01 -1.47 19.36
CA LYS A 89 4.14 -2.06 20.39
C LYS A 89 4.84 -3.11 21.27
N VAL A 90 5.89 -3.77 20.76
CA VAL A 90 6.57 -4.87 21.44
C VAL A 90 7.87 -4.43 22.12
N ASP A 91 8.60 -3.50 21.51
CA ASP A 91 9.84 -2.92 22.03
C ASP A 91 9.98 -1.47 21.56
N ALA A 92 9.32 -0.56 22.28
CA ALA A 92 9.29 0.86 21.94
C ALA A 92 10.66 1.55 22.08
N ALA A 93 11.55 1.05 22.95
CA ALA A 93 12.87 1.64 23.17
C ALA A 93 13.80 1.35 21.98
N THR A 94 13.81 0.11 21.51
CA THR A 94 14.52 -0.27 20.28
C THR A 94 13.91 0.44 19.08
N ALA A 95 12.57 0.46 18.96
CA ALA A 95 11.88 1.18 17.89
C ALA A 95 12.30 2.65 17.81
N LYS A 96 12.31 3.38 18.94
CA LYS A 96 12.76 4.77 19.00
C LYS A 96 14.19 4.94 18.52
N THR A 97 15.11 4.15 19.08
CA THR A 97 16.54 4.25 18.77
C THR A 97 16.81 4.11 17.27
N TRP A 98 16.20 3.11 16.63
CA TRP A 98 16.39 2.86 15.21
C TRP A 98 15.63 3.85 14.31
N ALA A 99 14.46 4.32 14.71
CA ALA A 99 13.72 5.35 13.97
C ALA A 99 14.46 6.70 13.95
N GLU A 100 15.01 7.13 15.09
CA GLU A 100 15.81 8.37 15.17
C GLU A 100 17.10 8.25 14.34
N LYS A 101 17.78 7.07 14.39
CA LYS A 101 18.95 6.79 13.55
C LYS A 101 18.60 6.84 12.05
N ALA A 102 17.51 6.18 11.65
CA ALA A 102 17.04 6.17 10.27
C ALA A 102 16.75 7.58 9.75
N ALA A 103 16.05 8.40 10.54
CA ALA A 103 15.73 9.77 10.18
C ALA A 103 17.00 10.63 10.04
N ALA A 104 17.95 10.50 10.96
CA ALA A 104 19.24 11.21 10.90
C ALA A 104 20.09 10.80 9.67
N GLY A 105 19.97 9.56 9.20
CA GLY A 105 20.64 9.08 7.98
C GLY A 105 20.07 9.66 6.68
N GLY A 106 18.85 10.21 6.71
CA GLY A 106 18.14 10.74 5.56
C GLY A 106 17.28 9.69 4.86
N THR A 107 15.97 9.78 5.03
CA THR A 107 14.96 8.92 4.42
C THR A 107 14.53 9.43 3.04
N PHE A 108 13.50 8.85 2.44
CA PHE A 108 12.85 9.37 1.25
C PHE A 108 12.43 10.83 1.44
N THR A 109 12.53 11.60 0.35
CA THR A 109 12.29 13.05 0.33
C THR A 109 11.27 13.47 -0.71
N ALA A 110 10.92 12.58 -1.66
CA ALA A 110 9.99 12.86 -2.73
C ALA A 110 9.42 11.56 -3.31
N ILE A 111 8.34 11.69 -4.09
CA ILE A 111 7.69 10.58 -4.82
C ILE A 111 8.65 9.87 -5.79
N THR A 112 9.65 10.59 -6.32
CA THR A 112 10.71 10.01 -7.18
C THR A 112 11.60 9.01 -6.45
N ASP A 113 11.57 8.97 -5.11
CA ASP A 113 12.26 7.98 -4.31
C ASP A 113 11.42 6.69 -4.10
N ASN A 114 10.16 6.64 -4.55
CA ASN A 114 9.32 5.43 -4.42
C ASN A 114 10.02 4.19 -5.03
N VAL A 115 9.94 3.06 -4.32
CA VAL A 115 10.42 1.76 -4.82
C VAL A 115 9.29 1.08 -5.57
N LEU A 116 9.49 0.89 -6.86
CA LEU A 116 8.52 0.32 -7.78
C LEU A 116 9.20 -0.65 -8.75
N VAL A 117 8.50 -1.75 -9.05
CA VAL A 117 8.89 -2.71 -10.09
C VAL A 117 7.95 -2.52 -11.26
N LYS A 118 8.49 -2.16 -12.42
CA LYS A 118 7.69 -2.07 -13.66
C LYS A 118 7.57 -3.46 -14.29
N GLY A 119 6.35 -3.84 -14.66
CA GLY A 119 6.11 -5.03 -15.48
C GLY A 119 6.56 -4.81 -16.92
N ASP A 120 6.99 -5.89 -17.58
CA ASP A 120 7.26 -5.93 -19.00
C ASP A 120 6.48 -7.08 -19.64
N ASN A 121 5.23 -6.78 -20.02
CA ASN A 121 4.36 -7.80 -20.59
C ASN A 121 4.85 -8.28 -21.97
N ALA A 122 5.64 -7.49 -22.70
CA ALA A 122 6.14 -7.87 -24.02
C ALA A 122 7.17 -9.01 -23.94
N THR A 123 7.90 -9.11 -22.83
CA THR A 123 8.91 -10.15 -22.59
C THR A 123 8.41 -11.29 -21.68
N GLY A 124 7.11 -11.29 -21.33
CA GLY A 124 6.50 -12.29 -20.46
C GLY A 124 6.65 -12.02 -18.96
N PHE A 125 7.26 -10.90 -18.57
CA PHE A 125 7.45 -10.48 -17.18
C PHE A 125 6.42 -9.41 -16.77
N GLY A 126 5.15 -9.67 -17.08
CA GLY A 126 4.04 -8.76 -16.76
C GLY A 126 3.74 -8.66 -15.26
N ASN A 127 3.00 -7.64 -14.89
CA ASN A 127 2.52 -7.41 -13.53
C ASN A 127 1.56 -8.54 -13.10
N GLY A 128 1.98 -9.38 -12.15
CA GLY A 128 1.19 -10.50 -11.64
C GLY A 128 -0.11 -10.10 -10.94
N THR A 129 -0.11 -8.97 -10.20
CA THR A 129 -1.32 -8.44 -9.55
C THR A 129 -2.38 -8.08 -10.59
N THR A 130 -1.97 -7.39 -11.65
CA THR A 130 -2.84 -7.09 -12.79
C THR A 130 -3.24 -8.37 -13.53
N GLY A 131 -2.33 -9.33 -13.66
CA GLY A 131 -2.61 -10.65 -14.22
C GLY A 131 -3.78 -11.34 -13.52
N ALA A 132 -3.76 -11.38 -12.18
CA ALA A 132 -4.81 -11.95 -11.35
C ALA A 132 -6.15 -11.22 -11.56
N LEU A 133 -6.17 -9.88 -11.48
CA LEU A 133 -7.38 -9.08 -11.68
C LEU A 133 -8.02 -9.18 -13.07
N ARG A 134 -7.26 -9.58 -14.10
CA ARG A 134 -7.77 -9.82 -15.45
C ARG A 134 -8.36 -11.23 -15.64
N THR A 135 -8.25 -12.11 -14.63
CA THR A 135 -8.94 -13.42 -14.65
C THR A 135 -10.45 -13.16 -14.70
N ALA A 136 -11.20 -13.92 -15.51
CA ALA A 136 -12.61 -13.65 -15.76
C ALA A 136 -13.45 -13.51 -14.47
N SER A 137 -13.25 -14.43 -13.51
CA SER A 137 -13.93 -14.38 -12.21
C SER A 137 -13.53 -13.15 -11.40
N ASP A 138 -12.22 -12.88 -11.26
CA ASP A 138 -11.75 -11.73 -10.49
C ASP A 138 -12.23 -10.41 -11.09
N TYR A 139 -12.18 -10.27 -12.41
CA TYR A 139 -12.66 -9.07 -13.10
C TYR A 139 -14.15 -8.82 -12.86
N LEU A 140 -14.97 -9.87 -12.93
CA LEU A 140 -16.41 -9.78 -12.73
C LEU A 140 -16.80 -9.50 -11.28
N TYR A 141 -16.08 -10.06 -10.32
CA TYR A 141 -16.54 -10.17 -8.93
C TYR A 141 -15.69 -9.41 -7.90
N VAL A 142 -14.42 -9.07 -8.18
CA VAL A 142 -13.65 -8.18 -7.29
C VAL A 142 -14.28 -6.79 -7.32
N LYS A 143 -14.55 -6.27 -6.12
CA LYS A 143 -15.12 -4.95 -5.88
C LYS A 143 -14.34 -4.28 -4.76
N TRP A 144 -14.29 -2.95 -4.81
CA TRP A 144 -13.81 -2.18 -3.67
C TRP A 144 -14.71 -2.44 -2.46
N SER A 145 -14.12 -2.53 -1.27
CA SER A 145 -14.90 -2.76 -0.06
C SER A 145 -15.74 -1.55 0.32
N LYS A 146 -16.91 -1.76 0.92
CA LYS A 146 -17.78 -0.71 1.43
C LYS A 146 -17.04 0.14 2.44
N THR A 147 -16.32 -0.48 3.39
CA THR A 147 -15.53 0.25 4.40
C THR A 147 -14.53 1.21 3.76
N TYR A 148 -13.85 0.78 2.68
CA TYR A 148 -12.87 1.61 1.99
C TYR A 148 -13.50 2.76 1.22
N ILE A 149 -14.53 2.48 0.41
CA ILE A 149 -15.21 3.53 -0.37
C ILE A 149 -15.95 4.51 0.55
N ASP A 150 -16.60 4.05 1.60
CA ASP A 150 -17.31 4.93 2.54
C ASP A 150 -16.33 5.84 3.29
N TYR A 151 -15.19 5.32 3.75
CA TYR A 151 -14.16 6.13 4.39
C TYR A 151 -13.71 7.27 3.48
N LEU A 152 -13.39 6.96 2.21
CA LEU A 152 -12.98 7.95 1.23
C LEU A 152 -14.10 8.96 0.92
N LYS A 153 -15.35 8.50 0.79
CA LYS A 153 -16.47 9.39 0.51
C LYS A 153 -16.78 10.31 1.69
N ALA A 154 -16.64 9.83 2.92
CA ALA A 154 -16.87 10.62 4.14
C ALA A 154 -15.93 11.83 4.25
N THR A 155 -14.72 11.75 3.67
CA THR A 155 -13.74 12.84 3.64
C THR A 155 -13.71 13.60 2.31
N THR A 156 -14.64 13.33 1.40
CA THR A 156 -14.67 13.90 0.03
C THR A 156 -13.34 13.66 -0.71
N ASP A 157 -12.80 12.45 -0.58
CA ASP A 157 -11.48 12.10 -1.10
C ASP A 157 -11.45 12.02 -2.63
N PRO A 158 -10.60 12.81 -3.33
CA PRO A 158 -10.52 12.80 -4.78
C PRO A 158 -10.02 11.46 -5.34
N ARG A 159 -9.41 10.58 -4.53
CA ARG A 159 -8.99 9.24 -4.96
C ARG A 159 -10.15 8.38 -5.41
N VAL A 160 -11.37 8.58 -4.92
CA VAL A 160 -12.55 7.77 -5.29
C VAL A 160 -12.72 7.72 -6.82
N SER A 161 -12.66 8.86 -7.51
CA SER A 161 -12.80 8.90 -8.98
C SER A 161 -11.55 8.42 -9.73
N ALA A 162 -10.38 8.43 -9.08
CA ALA A 162 -9.15 7.92 -9.66
C ALA A 162 -9.09 6.39 -9.62
N ILE A 163 -9.57 5.75 -8.54
CA ILE A 163 -9.35 4.32 -8.28
C ILE A 163 -10.57 3.44 -8.54
N ALA A 164 -11.78 4.01 -8.59
CA ALA A 164 -13.02 3.25 -8.65
C ALA A 164 -13.84 3.58 -9.88
N GLU A 165 -14.50 2.56 -10.43
CA GLU A 165 -15.53 2.72 -11.45
C GLU A 165 -16.67 1.72 -11.23
N ILE A 166 -17.89 2.09 -11.66
CA ILE A 166 -19.02 1.16 -11.79
C ILE A 166 -19.06 0.69 -13.25
N PRO A 167 -19.08 -0.61 -13.54
CA PRO A 167 -19.16 -1.11 -14.91
C PRO A 167 -20.44 -0.63 -15.60
N GLN A 168 -20.42 -0.55 -16.93
CA GLN A 168 -21.64 -0.31 -17.70
C GLN A 168 -22.66 -1.45 -17.45
N ALA A 169 -23.95 -1.14 -17.51
CA ALA A 169 -25.00 -2.06 -17.08
C ALA A 169 -24.99 -3.40 -17.86
N GLY A 170 -25.18 -4.49 -17.10
CA GLY A 170 -25.33 -5.85 -17.63
C GLY A 170 -24.04 -6.69 -17.61
N LEU A 171 -24.21 -8.01 -17.55
CA LEU A 171 -23.15 -9.00 -17.41
C LEU A 171 -22.14 -8.96 -18.56
N THR A 172 -22.61 -8.83 -19.81
CA THR A 172 -21.72 -8.71 -20.98
C THR A 172 -20.78 -7.51 -20.85
N ASN A 173 -21.32 -6.35 -20.44
CA ASN A 173 -20.54 -5.14 -20.28
C ASN A 173 -19.63 -5.21 -19.05
N ASN A 174 -20.11 -5.77 -17.94
CA ASN A 174 -19.31 -6.01 -16.75
C ASN A 174 -18.10 -6.90 -17.04
N GLY A 175 -18.24 -7.89 -17.94
CA GLY A 175 -17.16 -8.78 -18.36
C GLY A 175 -16.22 -8.22 -19.44
N ASN A 176 -16.54 -7.08 -20.05
CA ASN A 176 -15.71 -6.46 -21.08
C ASN A 176 -14.55 -5.67 -20.45
N GLN A 177 -13.31 -6.15 -20.64
CA GLN A 177 -12.09 -5.53 -20.09
C GLN A 177 -11.66 -4.26 -20.82
N ASP A 178 -12.17 -4.04 -22.02
CA ASP A 178 -11.85 -2.88 -22.86
C ASP A 178 -12.92 -1.78 -22.75
N LEU A 179 -13.97 -2.00 -21.96
CA LEU A 179 -15.06 -1.05 -21.76
C LEU A 179 -14.92 -0.33 -20.40
N PRO A 180 -14.58 0.98 -20.41
CA PRO A 180 -14.49 1.76 -19.19
C PRO A 180 -15.83 1.87 -18.46
N GLY A 181 -15.77 1.81 -17.13
CA GLY A 181 -16.90 2.10 -16.26
C GLY A 181 -17.10 3.60 -16.01
N VAL A 182 -18.11 3.91 -15.20
CA VAL A 182 -18.43 5.25 -14.72
C VAL A 182 -17.69 5.52 -13.41
N ASN A 183 -16.79 6.50 -13.40
CA ASN A 183 -15.96 6.86 -12.24
C ASN A 183 -16.43 8.14 -11.50
N THR A 184 -17.65 8.60 -11.76
CA THR A 184 -18.23 9.76 -11.07
C THR A 184 -18.27 9.52 -9.56
N PHE A 185 -17.66 10.43 -8.78
CA PHE A 185 -17.52 10.31 -7.31
C PHE A 185 -18.81 9.94 -6.59
N ALA A 186 -19.91 10.66 -6.88
CA ALA A 186 -21.18 10.50 -6.19
C ALA A 186 -21.77 9.09 -6.36
N LEU A 187 -21.54 8.46 -7.52
CA LEU A 187 -22.09 7.15 -7.85
C LEU A 187 -21.34 5.99 -7.19
N GLN A 188 -20.06 6.18 -6.84
CA GLN A 188 -19.23 5.07 -6.35
C GLN A 188 -19.78 4.47 -5.05
N ARG A 189 -19.71 3.14 -4.96
CA ARG A 189 -20.23 2.34 -3.85
C ARG A 189 -19.41 1.07 -3.67
N GLY A 190 -18.86 0.86 -2.49
CA GLY A 190 -18.16 -0.38 -2.19
C GLY A 190 -19.11 -1.54 -1.86
N LEU A 191 -18.66 -2.76 -2.09
CA LEU A 191 -19.34 -4.00 -1.72
C LEU A 191 -19.24 -4.22 -0.20
N PRO A 192 -20.34 -4.48 0.52
CA PRO A 192 -20.30 -4.81 1.95
C PRO A 192 -19.29 -5.92 2.25
N ASN A 193 -18.37 -5.66 3.18
CA ASN A 193 -17.33 -6.62 3.58
C ASN A 193 -17.97 -7.91 4.14
N GLY A 194 -17.42 -9.07 3.76
CA GLY A 194 -17.87 -10.38 4.26
C GLY A 194 -19.14 -10.94 3.60
N PHE A 195 -19.66 -10.29 2.54
CA PHE A 195 -20.81 -10.79 1.79
C PHE A 195 -20.39 -11.47 0.47
N ASP A 196 -21.17 -12.44 0.04
CA ASP A 196 -20.98 -13.26 -1.15
C ASP A 196 -22.27 -13.35 -2.00
N LEU A 197 -22.29 -14.26 -2.97
CA LEU A 197 -23.46 -14.58 -3.82
C LEU A 197 -23.94 -16.04 -3.64
N ASN A 198 -23.55 -16.70 -2.55
CA ASN A 198 -23.76 -18.14 -2.32
C ASN A 198 -25.08 -18.46 -1.62
N GLY A 199 -25.94 -17.46 -1.36
CA GLY A 199 -27.15 -17.64 -0.58
C GLY A 199 -26.93 -17.52 0.94
N GLY A 200 -27.89 -17.99 1.73
CA GLY A 200 -27.80 -17.89 3.20
C GLY A 200 -27.84 -16.46 3.75
N ALA A 201 -27.17 -16.24 4.88
CA ALA A 201 -27.15 -14.98 5.63
C ALA A 201 -26.11 -13.96 5.13
N THR A 202 -25.09 -14.41 4.40
CA THR A 202 -24.03 -13.59 3.80
C THR A 202 -24.28 -13.27 2.33
N ASP A 203 -25.45 -13.61 1.80
CA ASP A 203 -25.85 -13.24 0.44
C ASP A 203 -26.09 -11.73 0.34
N VAL A 204 -25.27 -11.04 -0.45
CA VAL A 204 -25.38 -9.59 -0.63
C VAL A 204 -26.73 -9.19 -1.23
N THR A 205 -27.36 -10.06 -2.02
CA THR A 205 -28.63 -9.75 -2.71
C THR A 205 -29.83 -9.69 -1.77
N LYS A 206 -29.68 -10.24 -0.56
CA LYS A 206 -30.72 -10.24 0.48
C LYS A 206 -30.62 -9.06 1.44
N ARG A 207 -29.56 -8.25 1.33
CA ARG A 207 -29.39 -7.07 2.18
C ARG A 207 -30.40 -5.99 1.81
N GLY A 208 -30.87 -5.24 2.81
CA GLY A 208 -31.78 -4.10 2.58
C GLY A 208 -31.14 -2.94 1.82
N ASP A 209 -29.82 -2.82 1.80
CA ASP A 209 -29.06 -1.79 1.08
C ASP A 209 -28.47 -2.28 -0.27
N TYR A 210 -28.88 -3.47 -0.74
CA TYR A 210 -28.47 -4.00 -2.03
C TYR A 210 -28.94 -3.08 -3.17
N PRO A 211 -28.04 -2.60 -4.07
CA PRO A 211 -28.43 -1.74 -5.19
C PRO A 211 -29.31 -2.40 -6.25
N GLY A 212 -29.53 -3.71 -6.17
CA GLY A 212 -30.04 -4.49 -7.30
C GLY A 212 -28.91 -4.87 -8.27
N ALA A 213 -29.20 -5.84 -9.13
CA ALA A 213 -28.32 -6.20 -10.23
C ALA A 213 -28.32 -5.08 -11.28
N SER A 214 -27.23 -4.94 -12.03
CA SER A 214 -27.26 -4.14 -13.26
C SER A 214 -27.67 -5.04 -14.45
N GLY A 215 -28.38 -4.48 -15.44
CA GLY A 215 -28.96 -5.27 -16.53
C GLY A 215 -30.15 -6.14 -16.09
N THR A 216 -30.64 -6.99 -16.98
CA THR A 216 -31.88 -7.77 -16.79
C THR A 216 -31.79 -9.18 -17.38
N GLY A 217 -32.62 -10.10 -16.89
CA GLY A 217 -32.71 -11.47 -17.42
C GLY A 217 -31.36 -12.20 -17.39
N ALA A 218 -31.01 -12.88 -18.46
CA ALA A 218 -29.71 -13.58 -18.60
C ALA A 218 -28.50 -12.62 -18.61
N ASN A 219 -28.71 -11.32 -18.80
CA ASN A 219 -27.66 -10.30 -18.77
C ASN A 219 -27.59 -9.58 -17.41
N ALA A 220 -28.25 -10.09 -16.37
CA ALA A 220 -28.14 -9.49 -15.04
C ALA A 220 -26.74 -9.72 -14.43
N ALA A 221 -26.12 -8.66 -13.91
CA ALA A 221 -24.88 -8.70 -13.16
C ALA A 221 -25.16 -8.33 -11.68
N PRO A 222 -25.23 -9.32 -10.75
CA PRO A 222 -25.58 -9.06 -9.35
C PRO A 222 -24.69 -8.02 -8.67
N LEU A 223 -23.39 -8.00 -8.99
CA LEU A 223 -22.45 -7.03 -8.41
C LEU A 223 -22.18 -5.83 -9.32
N GLY A 224 -22.92 -5.69 -10.43
CA GLY A 224 -22.64 -4.70 -11.48
C GLY A 224 -22.89 -3.24 -11.08
N ASN A 225 -23.55 -2.99 -9.94
CA ASN A 225 -23.76 -1.66 -9.40
C ASN A 225 -22.77 -1.29 -8.26
N TYR A 226 -21.80 -2.17 -7.97
CA TYR A 226 -20.71 -1.88 -7.05
C TYR A 226 -19.45 -1.47 -7.80
N SER A 227 -18.66 -0.62 -7.16
CA SER A 227 -17.39 -0.13 -7.68
C SER A 227 -16.34 -1.25 -7.75
N ARG A 228 -15.69 -1.39 -8.90
CA ARG A 228 -14.49 -2.21 -9.10
C ARG A 228 -13.23 -1.32 -9.19
N PRO A 229 -12.02 -1.90 -9.10
CA PRO A 229 -10.80 -1.20 -9.49
C PRO A 229 -10.94 -0.61 -10.89
N ARG A 230 -10.63 0.68 -11.03
CA ARG A 230 -10.74 1.41 -12.29
C ARG A 230 -9.84 0.78 -13.35
N THR A 231 -10.44 0.37 -14.45
CA THR A 231 -9.78 -0.51 -15.43
C THR A 231 -8.60 0.19 -16.11
N ALA A 232 -8.80 1.45 -16.48
CA ALA A 232 -7.78 2.31 -17.07
C ALA A 232 -6.54 2.51 -16.17
N VAL A 233 -6.65 2.32 -14.85
CA VAL A 233 -5.53 2.50 -13.90
C VAL A 233 -4.84 1.18 -13.60
N TYR A 234 -5.61 0.12 -13.33
CA TYR A 234 -5.07 -1.10 -12.72
C TYR A 234 -4.87 -2.27 -13.67
N LEU A 235 -5.40 -2.21 -14.90
CA LEU A 235 -5.36 -3.35 -15.83
C LEU A 235 -4.18 -3.34 -16.83
N ASP A 236 -3.24 -2.41 -16.70
CA ASP A 236 -2.01 -2.42 -17.49
C ASP A 236 -1.00 -3.44 -16.95
N ARG A 237 -0.77 -4.52 -17.71
CA ARG A 237 0.21 -5.56 -17.37
C ARG A 237 1.67 -5.09 -17.46
N SER A 238 1.93 -3.97 -18.10
CA SER A 238 3.23 -3.29 -18.08
C SER A 238 3.31 -2.18 -17.01
N GLY A 239 2.26 -2.05 -16.20
CA GLY A 239 2.18 -1.14 -15.07
C GLY A 239 3.11 -1.54 -13.93
N VAL A 240 3.16 -0.67 -12.90
CA VAL A 240 4.07 -0.83 -11.77
C VAL A 240 3.46 -1.63 -10.62
N ASN A 241 4.31 -2.30 -9.84
CA ASN A 241 4.01 -2.78 -8.49
C ASN A 241 4.76 -1.91 -7.48
N PHE A 242 4.04 -1.36 -6.50
CA PHE A 242 4.62 -0.60 -5.41
C PHE A 242 5.20 -1.53 -4.34
N ILE A 243 6.44 -1.29 -3.95
CA ILE A 243 7.12 -2.05 -2.89
C ILE A 243 7.14 -1.25 -1.59
N PHE A 244 7.55 0.02 -1.69
CA PHE A 244 7.65 0.94 -0.56
C PHE A 244 7.68 2.39 -1.06
N THR A 245 6.94 3.28 -0.41
CA THR A 245 6.73 4.65 -0.90
C THR A 245 7.19 5.74 0.08
N TYR A 246 7.42 6.92 -0.48
CA TYR A 246 7.59 8.17 0.24
C TYR A 246 6.38 8.48 1.13
N ALA A 247 5.16 8.21 0.66
CA ALA A 247 3.95 8.38 1.46
C ALA A 247 3.98 7.53 2.75
N GLU A 248 4.31 6.23 2.64
CA GLU A 248 4.51 5.36 3.80
C GLU A 248 5.56 5.96 4.75
N THR A 249 6.70 6.40 4.23
CA THR A 249 7.79 7.00 5.01
C THR A 249 7.34 8.25 5.77
N GLU A 250 6.63 9.16 5.12
CA GLU A 250 6.10 10.38 5.75
C GLU A 250 5.08 10.04 6.86
N PHE A 251 4.20 9.05 6.65
CA PHE A 251 3.29 8.63 7.72
C PHE A 251 4.02 7.99 8.91
N LEU A 252 5.09 7.23 8.67
CA LEU A 252 5.94 6.68 9.75
C LEU A 252 6.65 7.79 10.53
N LEU A 253 7.17 8.82 9.84
CA LEU A 253 7.77 9.99 10.47
C LEU A 253 6.74 10.81 11.25
N ALA A 254 5.52 10.98 10.72
CA ALA A 254 4.43 11.62 11.44
C ALA A 254 4.10 10.87 12.74
N GLU A 255 4.01 9.55 12.68
CA GLU A 255 3.77 8.71 13.86
C GLU A 255 4.92 8.83 14.89
N ALA A 256 6.17 8.77 14.44
CA ALA A 256 7.34 8.96 15.31
C ALA A 256 7.33 10.35 15.98
N ARG A 257 6.94 11.41 15.27
CA ARG A 257 6.77 12.75 15.83
C ARG A 257 5.69 12.83 16.89
N VAL A 258 4.54 12.22 16.67
CA VAL A 258 3.44 12.14 17.65
C VAL A 258 3.90 11.42 18.93
N ARG A 259 4.83 10.46 18.80
CA ARG A 259 5.45 9.74 19.92
C ARG A 259 6.58 10.51 20.61
N GLY A 260 6.88 11.74 20.18
CA GLY A 260 7.93 12.58 20.75
C GLY A 260 9.35 12.17 20.35
N TRP A 261 9.52 11.46 19.23
CA TRP A 261 10.84 11.02 18.77
C TRP A 261 11.52 12.09 17.90
N SER A 262 12.85 12.08 17.93
CA SER A 262 13.73 13.06 17.28
C SER A 262 13.99 12.68 15.83
N VAL A 263 12.99 12.87 14.96
CA VAL A 263 13.03 12.45 13.55
C VAL A 263 13.08 13.64 12.57
N GLY A 264 13.88 14.66 12.90
CA GLY A 264 14.07 15.85 12.07
C GLY A 264 13.28 17.08 12.54
N ALA A 265 13.14 18.09 11.68
CA ALA A 265 12.52 19.38 12.01
C ALA A 265 11.03 19.48 11.59
N THR A 266 10.62 18.75 10.56
CA THR A 266 9.23 18.73 10.07
C THR A 266 8.27 18.27 11.17
N THR A 267 7.12 18.91 11.30
CA THR A 267 6.12 18.58 12.35
C THR A 267 5.33 17.32 11.98
N ALA A 268 4.64 16.71 12.96
CA ALA A 268 3.74 15.58 12.68
C ALA A 268 2.68 15.94 11.62
N ALA A 269 2.09 17.14 11.72
CA ALA A 269 1.10 17.63 10.76
C ALA A 269 1.71 17.87 9.37
N GLY A 270 2.94 18.37 9.29
CA GLY A 270 3.66 18.53 8.03
C GLY A 270 3.92 17.18 7.34
N HIS A 271 4.43 16.21 8.08
CA HIS A 271 4.63 14.85 7.57
C HIS A 271 3.32 14.20 7.13
N TYR A 272 2.25 14.36 7.92
CA TYR A 272 0.92 13.85 7.56
C TYR A 272 0.41 14.45 6.24
N ALA A 273 0.52 15.76 6.05
CA ALA A 273 0.12 16.45 4.82
C ALA A 273 0.96 16.00 3.61
N ASN A 274 2.28 15.84 3.79
CA ASN A 274 3.17 15.29 2.77
C ASN A 274 2.78 13.86 2.40
N GLY A 275 2.48 13.02 3.39
CA GLY A 275 2.06 11.64 3.19
C GLY A 275 0.77 11.53 2.37
N ILE A 276 -0.25 12.34 2.68
CA ILE A 276 -1.50 12.39 1.90
C ILE A 276 -1.22 12.83 0.46
N THR A 277 -0.49 13.93 0.29
CA THR A 277 -0.13 14.48 -1.02
C THR A 277 0.60 13.43 -1.86
N ALA A 278 1.63 12.81 -1.28
CA ALA A 278 2.42 11.78 -1.93
C ALA A 278 1.59 10.54 -2.27
N ALA A 279 0.70 10.10 -1.39
CA ALA A 279 -0.17 8.95 -1.64
C ALA A 279 -1.08 9.18 -2.85
N MET A 280 -1.71 10.36 -2.92
CA MET A 280 -2.59 10.73 -4.04
C MET A 280 -1.82 10.83 -5.36
N LYS A 281 -0.69 11.53 -5.35
CA LYS A 281 0.12 11.75 -6.56
C LYS A 281 0.81 10.48 -7.02
N SER A 282 1.13 9.53 -6.13
CA SER A 282 1.73 8.24 -6.51
C SER A 282 0.80 7.39 -7.39
N ILE A 283 -0.53 7.61 -7.38
CA ILE A 283 -1.47 6.86 -8.23
C ILE A 283 -1.18 7.12 -9.72
N GLU A 284 -0.68 8.30 -10.08
CA GLU A 284 -0.31 8.63 -11.46
C GLU A 284 0.93 7.86 -11.96
N GLN A 285 1.69 7.23 -11.06
CA GLN A 285 2.80 6.34 -11.42
C GLN A 285 2.32 4.97 -11.89
N PHE A 286 1.05 4.60 -11.70
CA PHE A 286 0.44 3.49 -12.46
C PHE A 286 0.36 3.86 -13.93
N ASN A 287 -0.29 5.00 -14.23
CA ASN A 287 -0.33 5.67 -15.53
C ASN A 287 -1.10 7.00 -15.42
N ALA A 288 -1.16 7.76 -16.53
CA ALA A 288 -1.82 9.06 -16.60
C ALA A 288 -3.32 9.04 -16.24
N ALA A 289 -4.03 7.91 -16.39
CA ALA A 289 -5.42 7.83 -15.99
C ALA A 289 -5.57 7.95 -14.46
N GLY A 290 -4.55 7.56 -13.69
CA GLY A 290 -4.51 7.69 -12.24
C GLY A 290 -4.27 9.11 -11.72
N ALA A 291 -4.03 10.09 -12.59
CA ALA A 291 -3.72 11.45 -12.19
C ALA A 291 -4.89 12.12 -11.45
N ILE A 292 -4.56 12.79 -10.34
CA ILE A 292 -5.47 13.62 -9.57
C ILE A 292 -5.01 15.08 -9.74
N PRO A 293 -5.90 16.02 -10.08
CA PRO A 293 -5.53 17.43 -10.24
C PRO A 293 -4.91 18.00 -8.97
N ASP A 294 -3.82 18.77 -9.11
CA ASP A 294 -3.09 19.33 -7.97
C ASP A 294 -3.97 20.22 -7.08
N ALA A 295 -4.91 20.97 -7.67
CA ALA A 295 -5.88 21.76 -6.93
C ALA A 295 -6.79 20.90 -6.04
N SER A 296 -7.20 19.71 -6.52
CA SER A 296 -8.01 18.77 -5.74
C SER A 296 -7.20 18.15 -4.59
N VAL A 297 -5.93 17.82 -4.84
CA VAL A 297 -5.03 17.31 -3.79
C VAL A 297 -4.83 18.37 -2.71
N ALA A 298 -4.49 19.61 -3.10
CA ALA A 298 -4.27 20.71 -2.16
C ALA A 298 -5.53 21.02 -1.34
N ALA A 299 -6.71 21.06 -1.99
CA ALA A 299 -7.99 21.28 -1.31
C ALA A 299 -8.28 20.16 -0.29
N TYR A 300 -8.04 18.89 -0.65
CA TYR A 300 -8.26 17.77 0.26
C TYR A 300 -7.32 17.81 1.47
N VAL A 301 -6.03 18.06 1.25
CA VAL A 301 -5.01 18.13 2.32
C VAL A 301 -5.34 19.26 3.30
N LEU A 302 -5.78 20.41 2.79
CA LEU A 302 -6.21 21.53 3.63
C LEU A 302 -7.47 21.19 4.45
N ALA A 303 -8.44 20.51 3.84
CA ALA A 303 -9.70 20.14 4.48
C ALA A 303 -9.56 19.00 5.50
N ASN A 304 -8.50 18.20 5.41
CA ASN A 304 -8.26 17.03 6.27
C ASN A 304 -6.92 17.14 7.02
N PRO A 305 -6.74 18.12 7.92
CA PRO A 305 -5.53 18.23 8.71
C PRO A 305 -5.40 17.11 9.74
N LEU A 306 -4.19 16.89 10.26
CA LEU A 306 -3.95 15.93 11.34
C LEU A 306 -4.79 16.30 12.58
N ASN A 307 -5.56 15.35 13.10
CA ASN A 307 -6.29 15.54 14.35
C ASN A 307 -5.34 15.42 15.55
N VAL A 308 -4.89 16.56 16.08
CA VAL A 308 -3.93 16.66 17.19
C VAL A 308 -4.58 16.78 18.58
N THR A 309 -5.88 16.56 18.70
CA THR A 309 -6.61 16.68 19.99
C THR A 309 -6.17 15.65 21.03
N SER A 310 -5.64 14.51 20.60
CA SER A 310 -4.97 13.52 21.44
C SER A 310 -3.96 12.71 20.63
N THR A 311 -3.02 12.08 21.33
CA THR A 311 -2.08 11.13 20.71
C THR A 311 -2.82 10.02 19.96
N GLU A 312 -3.88 9.47 20.56
CA GLU A 312 -4.70 8.41 19.95
C GLU A 312 -5.36 8.89 18.65
N ASN A 313 -5.95 10.08 18.65
CA ASN A 313 -6.58 10.66 17.46
C ASN A 313 -5.57 10.93 16.34
N SER A 314 -4.35 11.36 16.69
CA SER A 314 -3.28 11.54 15.71
C SER A 314 -2.83 10.19 15.12
N LEU A 315 -2.60 9.20 15.97
CA LEU A 315 -2.20 7.85 15.54
C LEU A 315 -3.27 7.19 14.66
N LYS A 316 -4.55 7.37 15.00
CA LYS A 316 -5.69 6.94 14.20
C LYS A 316 -5.65 7.58 12.81
N ALA A 317 -5.63 8.91 12.75
CA ALA A 317 -5.66 9.64 11.48
C ALA A 317 -4.47 9.27 10.56
N ILE A 318 -3.26 9.17 11.13
CA ILE A 318 -2.04 8.78 10.39
C ILE A 318 -2.19 7.38 9.81
N ASN A 319 -2.63 6.40 10.61
CA ASN A 319 -2.68 5.01 10.18
C ASN A 319 -3.86 4.68 9.29
N GLU A 320 -4.97 5.40 9.40
CA GLU A 320 -6.05 5.33 8.42
C GLU A 320 -5.60 5.86 7.06
N GLN A 321 -4.85 6.97 7.01
CA GLN A 321 -4.27 7.44 5.74
C GLN A 321 -3.16 6.54 5.21
N TYR A 322 -2.37 5.89 6.07
CA TYR A 322 -1.44 4.85 5.66
C TYR A 322 -2.17 3.68 5.00
N TRP A 323 -3.25 3.19 5.61
CA TRP A 323 -4.11 2.15 5.06
C TRP A 323 -4.74 2.55 3.72
N VAL A 324 -5.21 3.80 3.60
CA VAL A 324 -5.68 4.30 2.31
C VAL A 324 -4.57 4.30 1.26
N ALA A 325 -3.39 4.82 1.60
CA ALA A 325 -2.26 4.90 0.69
C ALA A 325 -1.88 3.51 0.16
N THR A 326 -1.60 2.55 1.03
CA THR A 326 -1.20 1.20 0.60
C THR A 326 -2.33 0.43 -0.08
N GLY A 327 -3.59 0.67 0.31
CA GLY A 327 -4.76 0.10 -0.36
C GLY A 327 -4.94 0.59 -1.80
N SER A 328 -4.79 1.90 -2.04
CA SER A 328 -4.93 2.49 -3.38
C SER A 328 -3.78 2.13 -4.32
N LEU A 329 -2.61 1.79 -3.75
CA LEU A 329 -1.40 1.40 -4.49
C LEU A 329 -1.21 -0.13 -4.60
N PHE A 330 -2.22 -0.92 -4.22
CA PHE A 330 -2.20 -2.39 -4.26
C PHE A 330 -1.02 -3.03 -3.52
N ASN A 331 -0.52 -2.37 -2.47
CA ASN A 331 0.51 -2.94 -1.59
C ASN A 331 -0.17 -3.75 -0.45
N PHE A 332 -0.92 -4.78 -0.83
CA PHE A 332 -1.87 -5.47 0.06
C PHE A 332 -1.22 -6.09 1.30
N ILE A 333 -0.02 -6.68 1.15
CA ILE A 333 0.72 -7.25 2.28
C ILE A 333 1.04 -6.15 3.28
N GLU A 334 1.51 -4.99 2.82
CA GLU A 334 1.80 -3.87 3.71
C GLU A 334 0.54 -3.30 4.37
N THR A 335 -0.56 -3.18 3.62
CA THR A 335 -1.85 -2.76 4.18
C THR A 335 -2.23 -3.66 5.36
N TRP A 336 -2.10 -4.98 5.21
CA TRP A 336 -2.44 -5.94 6.25
C TRP A 336 -1.47 -5.90 7.44
N THR A 337 -0.16 -5.82 7.19
CA THR A 337 0.85 -5.79 8.26
C THR A 337 0.81 -4.49 9.06
N ASN A 338 0.55 -3.35 8.41
CA ASN A 338 0.40 -2.08 9.11
C ASN A 338 -0.93 -2.00 9.87
N TRP A 339 -2.01 -2.55 9.33
CA TRP A 339 -3.28 -2.67 10.05
C TRP A 339 -3.11 -3.52 11.32
N ARG A 340 -2.50 -4.72 11.24
CA ARG A 340 -2.21 -5.54 12.42
C ARG A 340 -1.34 -4.83 13.45
N ARG A 341 -0.31 -4.10 12.99
CA ARG A 341 0.60 -3.36 13.87
C ARG A 341 -0.10 -2.15 14.51
N SER A 342 -0.82 -1.33 13.76
CA SER A 342 -1.45 -0.10 14.27
C SER A 342 -2.74 -0.37 15.05
N GLY A 343 -3.58 -1.29 14.56
CA GLY A 343 -4.98 -1.45 14.94
C GLY A 343 -5.94 -0.54 14.16
N TYR A 344 -5.47 0.19 13.14
CA TYR A 344 -6.25 1.16 12.37
C TYR A 344 -6.28 0.85 10.86
N PRO A 345 -7.42 1.09 10.18
CA PRO A 345 -8.72 1.47 10.75
C PRO A 345 -9.27 0.38 11.68
N SER A 346 -10.17 0.75 12.59
CA SER A 346 -10.91 -0.23 13.38
C SER A 346 -11.90 -0.94 12.45
N LEU A 347 -11.62 -2.20 12.14
CA LEU A 347 -12.46 -3.04 11.30
C LEU A 347 -13.27 -3.93 12.23
N THR A 348 -14.59 -3.76 12.23
CA THR A 348 -15.56 -4.57 12.99
C THR A 348 -16.21 -5.63 12.12
#